data_AF-A0A287AC70-F1
#
_entry.id   AF-A0A287AC70-F1
#
_cell.length_a   1.000
_cell.length_b   1.000
_cell.length_c   1.000
_cell.angle_alpha   90.00
_cell.angle_beta   90.00
_cell.angle_gamma   90.00
#
_symmetry.space_group_name_H-M   'P 1'
#
loop_
_entity.id
_entity.type
_entity.pdbx_description
1 polymer ?
#
loop_
_entity_poly.entity_id
_entity_poly.type
_entity_poly.pdbx_seq_one_letter_code
_entity_poly.pdbx_strand_id
1 'polypeptide(L)'
;MAAEEEEMDSADACERSGWLTGWLPTWCPTSTSHLKEAEEKILKCVPCIYKKGPVRISNGNKIWTLKLSHNISNKIPLVLLHGFGGGGLWALNFGDLCTNRPVYAFDLLGFGRSSRPRFDTDAEEVENQFVESIEEWRCALGLDKVILLGHNLGGFLAAAYSLKYPSRVSHLILVEPWGFPERPDLADQERPIPVWIRALGAALTPFNPLAGLRIAGPFGLSLVQRLRPDFKRKYSSMFEDDTVTEYIYHCNVQTPRPFLEQDIMCMQINQKTSTK
;
A
#
# COMPACT_ATOMS: atom_id res chain seq x y z
N MET A 1 -24.95 7.33 -27.63
CA MET A 1 -25.98 6.49 -26.98
C MET A 1 -25.46 5.07 -27.01
N ALA A 2 -24.71 4.70 -25.97
CA ALA A 2 -24.10 3.38 -25.85
C ALA A 2 -23.95 3.07 -24.35
N ALA A 3 -24.65 2.01 -23.96
CA ALA A 3 -24.78 1.28 -22.70
C ALA A 3 -23.87 1.67 -21.52
N GLU A 4 -24.52 2.10 -20.44
CA GLU A 4 -24.06 1.87 -19.07
C GLU A 4 -24.35 0.39 -18.75
N GLU A 5 -23.29 -0.40 -18.53
CA GLU A 5 -23.42 -1.73 -17.94
C GLU A 5 -23.39 -1.58 -16.41
N GLU A 6 -24.54 -1.82 -15.78
CA GLU A 6 -24.66 -1.98 -14.32
C GLU A 6 -23.97 -3.28 -13.90
N GLU A 7 -22.85 -3.16 -13.16
CA GLU A 7 -22.13 -4.29 -12.59
C GLU A 7 -22.79 -4.65 -11.23
N MET A 8 -23.49 -5.79 -11.19
CA MET A 8 -24.16 -6.33 -10.02
C MET A 8 -23.14 -6.99 -9.08
N ASP A 9 -22.97 -6.38 -7.90
CA ASP A 9 -22.01 -6.78 -6.86
C ASP A 9 -22.43 -8.11 -6.21
N SER A 10 -21.58 -9.14 -6.31
CA SER A 10 -21.85 -10.47 -5.74
C SER A 10 -21.56 -10.46 -4.23
N ALA A 11 -22.62 -10.67 -3.46
CA ALA A 11 -22.64 -10.67 -2.01
C ALA A 11 -21.59 -11.58 -1.35
N ASP A 12 -20.96 -11.02 -0.30
CA ASP A 12 -20.06 -11.65 0.67
C ASP A 12 -20.75 -12.82 1.39
N ALA A 13 -20.29 -14.05 1.18
CA ALA A 13 -20.72 -15.23 1.94
C ALA A 13 -19.67 -15.57 3.01
N CYS A 14 -19.91 -15.10 4.24
CA CYS A 14 -19.14 -15.45 5.42
C CYS A 14 -19.75 -16.69 6.09
N GLU A 15 -19.24 -17.88 5.81
CA GLU A 15 -19.51 -19.08 6.64
C GLU A 15 -18.36 -19.32 7.62
N ARG A 16 -18.59 -19.08 8.92
CA ARG A 16 -17.86 -19.76 10.02
C ARG A 16 -18.76 -20.00 11.23
N SER A 17 -18.79 -21.25 11.66
CA SER A 17 -19.54 -21.79 12.79
C SER A 17 -18.87 -21.47 14.14
N GLY A 18 -19.64 -20.90 15.08
CA GLY A 18 -19.21 -20.63 16.44
C GLY A 18 -20.20 -19.76 17.23
N TRP A 19 -20.90 -20.35 18.19
CA TRP A 19 -21.92 -19.69 19.05
C TRP A 19 -21.41 -18.51 19.91
N LEU A 20 -20.09 -18.35 20.09
CA LEU A 20 -19.49 -17.21 20.82
C LEU A 20 -18.94 -16.10 19.90
N THR A 21 -18.95 -16.27 18.57
CA THR A 21 -18.44 -15.25 17.64
C THR A 21 -19.50 -14.26 17.17
N GLY A 22 -20.76 -14.35 17.62
CA GLY A 22 -21.90 -13.59 17.09
C GLY A 22 -22.07 -12.15 17.58
N TRP A 23 -21.41 -11.73 18.67
CA TRP A 23 -21.59 -10.37 19.24
C TRP A 23 -20.51 -9.36 18.83
N LEU A 24 -19.34 -9.82 18.39
CA LEU A 24 -18.22 -9.01 17.91
C LEU A 24 -17.90 -9.06 16.38
N PRO A 25 -18.73 -9.60 15.44
CA PRO A 25 -18.29 -9.82 14.06
C PRO A 25 -18.94 -8.88 13.02
N THR A 26 -18.86 -7.55 13.12
CA THR A 26 -19.31 -6.68 11.99
C THR A 26 -18.75 -5.25 11.98
N TRP A 27 -17.89 -4.86 12.92
CA TRP A 27 -17.36 -3.50 12.94
C TRP A 27 -16.05 -3.38 12.14
N CYS A 28 -16.14 -3.54 10.83
CA CYS A 28 -15.17 -2.94 9.90
C CYS A 28 -15.94 -1.89 9.10
N PRO A 29 -16.00 -0.62 9.55
CA PRO A 29 -16.77 0.43 8.88
C PRO A 29 -15.99 0.92 7.66
N THR A 30 -15.60 0.00 6.79
CA THR A 30 -14.94 0.28 5.53
C THR A 30 -15.93 0.17 4.39
N SER A 31 -15.85 1.10 3.44
CA SER A 31 -16.71 1.12 2.27
C SER A 31 -15.89 1.33 1.01
N THR A 32 -16.11 0.48 0.02
CA THR A 32 -15.49 0.61 -1.32
C THR A 32 -16.00 1.85 -2.03
N SER A 33 -17.27 2.23 -1.83
CA SER A 33 -17.83 3.47 -2.37
C SER A 33 -17.16 4.70 -1.76
N HIS A 34 -17.02 4.75 -0.43
CA HIS A 34 -16.35 5.88 0.23
C HIS A 34 -14.87 5.98 -0.15
N LEU A 35 -14.18 4.84 -0.31
CA LEU A 35 -12.81 4.85 -0.83
C LEU A 35 -12.74 5.46 -2.23
N LYS A 36 -13.65 5.06 -3.12
CA LYS A 36 -13.73 5.57 -4.49
C LYS A 36 -14.05 7.07 -4.51
N GLU A 37 -14.99 7.52 -3.68
CA GLU A 37 -15.36 8.94 -3.55
C GLU A 37 -14.20 9.78 -3.02
N ALA A 38 -13.52 9.31 -1.97
CA ALA A 38 -12.36 9.99 -1.40
C ALA A 38 -11.21 10.06 -2.43
N GLU A 39 -10.93 8.98 -3.16
CA GLU A 39 -9.96 8.99 -4.26
C GLU A 39 -10.35 9.98 -5.35
N GLU A 40 -11.63 10.03 -5.73
CA GLU A 40 -12.12 10.95 -6.76
C GLU A 40 -11.97 12.41 -6.35
N LYS A 41 -12.25 12.74 -5.08
CA LYS A 41 -11.94 14.07 -4.53
C LYS A 41 -10.45 14.35 -4.62
N ILE A 42 -9.59 13.40 -4.18
CA ILE A 42 -8.13 13.53 -4.25
C ILE A 42 -7.65 13.86 -5.67
N LEU A 43 -8.11 13.09 -6.65
CA LEU A 43 -7.65 13.20 -8.04
C LEU A 43 -8.22 14.42 -8.77
N LYS A 44 -9.37 14.98 -8.36
CA LYS A 44 -9.92 16.22 -8.94
C LYS A 44 -8.99 17.43 -8.74
N CYS A 45 -8.19 17.43 -7.68
CA CYS A 45 -7.26 18.52 -7.38
C CYS A 45 -5.90 18.37 -8.06
N VAL A 46 -5.66 17.26 -8.77
CA VAL A 46 -4.39 17.02 -9.44
C VAL A 46 -4.32 17.85 -10.72
N PRO A 47 -3.29 18.72 -10.90
CA PRO A 47 -3.24 19.68 -12.00
C PRO A 47 -2.74 19.07 -13.32
N CYS A 48 -3.07 17.82 -13.62
CA CYS A 48 -2.62 17.13 -14.84
C CYS A 48 -3.67 16.17 -15.41
N ILE A 49 -3.52 15.85 -16.70
CA ILE A 49 -4.32 14.81 -17.35
C ILE A 49 -3.91 13.44 -16.80
N TYR A 50 -4.89 12.67 -16.34
CA TYR A 50 -4.69 11.31 -15.88
C TYR A 50 -5.73 10.35 -16.47
N LYS A 51 -5.33 9.08 -16.57
CA LYS A 51 -6.21 7.94 -16.80
C LYS A 51 -6.11 7.02 -15.59
N LYS A 52 -7.24 6.47 -15.16
CA LYS A 52 -7.29 5.50 -14.06
C LYS A 52 -8.06 4.26 -14.48
N GLY A 53 -7.66 3.10 -13.96
CA GLY A 53 -8.36 1.85 -14.24
C GLY A 53 -7.62 0.62 -13.72
N PRO A 54 -8.29 -0.54 -13.75
CA PRO A 54 -7.69 -1.79 -13.34
C PRO A 54 -6.80 -2.36 -14.45
N VAL A 55 -5.60 -2.83 -14.07
CA VAL A 55 -4.72 -3.64 -14.90
C VAL A 55 -4.84 -5.08 -14.43
N ARG A 56 -5.24 -6.00 -15.32
CA ARG A 56 -5.38 -7.41 -14.96
C ARG A 56 -3.99 -8.06 -14.88
N ILE A 57 -3.81 -8.87 -13.85
CA ILE A 57 -2.63 -9.71 -13.63
C ILE A 57 -3.12 -11.17 -13.46
N SER A 58 -2.21 -12.09 -13.18
CA SER A 58 -2.49 -13.52 -13.03
C SER A 58 -3.52 -13.82 -11.93
N ASN A 59 -4.08 -15.03 -11.97
CA ASN A 59 -5.05 -15.53 -10.99
C ASN A 59 -6.33 -14.68 -10.85
N GLY A 60 -6.72 -13.96 -11.91
CA GLY A 60 -7.90 -13.09 -11.92
C GLY A 60 -7.74 -11.83 -11.07
N ASN A 61 -6.53 -11.52 -10.61
CA ASN A 61 -6.27 -10.32 -9.82
C ASN A 61 -6.18 -9.06 -10.69
N LYS A 62 -6.38 -7.91 -10.07
CA LYS A 62 -6.24 -6.60 -10.70
C LYS A 62 -5.42 -5.65 -9.84
N ILE A 63 -4.66 -4.78 -10.51
CA ILE A 63 -3.91 -3.69 -9.92
C ILE A 63 -4.54 -2.37 -10.35
N TRP A 64 -5.07 -1.62 -9.40
CA TRP A 64 -5.66 -0.31 -9.65
C TRP A 64 -4.57 0.72 -9.96
N THR A 65 -4.61 1.30 -11.14
CA THR A 65 -3.50 2.08 -11.70
C THR A 65 -3.95 3.48 -12.11
N LEU A 66 -3.11 4.47 -11.79
CA LEU A 66 -3.14 5.84 -12.26
C LEU A 66 -1.99 6.05 -13.25
N LYS A 67 -2.30 6.55 -14.44
CA LYS A 67 -1.34 6.96 -15.45
C LYS A 67 -1.49 8.46 -15.67
N LEU A 68 -0.44 9.23 -15.41
CA LEU A 68 -0.42 10.68 -15.49
C LEU A 68 0.60 11.13 -16.54
N SER A 69 0.22 12.09 -17.38
CA SER A 69 1.13 12.65 -18.38
C SER A 69 0.63 14.01 -18.87
N HIS A 70 1.52 15.00 -18.98
CA HIS A 70 1.18 16.27 -19.62
C HIS A 70 1.13 16.17 -21.15
N ASN A 71 2.02 15.37 -21.75
CA ASN A 71 2.14 15.16 -23.20
C ASN A 71 2.54 13.72 -23.52
N ILE A 72 2.46 13.33 -24.79
CA ILE A 72 3.07 12.08 -25.27
C ILE A 72 4.59 12.25 -25.19
N SER A 73 5.24 11.46 -24.32
CA SER A 73 6.69 11.48 -24.13
C SER A 73 7.20 10.05 -24.17
N ASN A 74 8.24 9.81 -24.96
CA ASN A 74 8.91 8.51 -25.08
C ASN A 74 10.01 8.32 -24.03
N LYS A 75 10.09 9.20 -23.02
CA LYS A 75 11.05 9.05 -21.92
C LYS A 75 10.68 7.87 -21.04
N ILE A 76 11.70 7.27 -20.44
CA ILE A 76 11.53 6.20 -19.44
C ILE A 76 10.51 6.65 -18.38
N PRO A 77 9.42 5.89 -18.17
CA PRO A 77 8.37 6.26 -17.22
C PRO A 77 8.87 6.19 -15.78
N LEU A 78 8.29 7.03 -14.93
CA LEU A 78 8.48 6.98 -13.48
C LEU A 78 7.32 6.19 -12.86
N VAL A 79 7.64 5.20 -12.04
CA VAL A 79 6.69 4.35 -11.34
C VAL A 79 6.81 4.61 -9.83
N LEU A 80 5.68 4.94 -9.19
CA LEU A 80 5.59 5.30 -7.78
C LEU A 80 4.95 4.18 -6.97
N LEU A 81 5.71 3.57 -6.06
CA LEU A 81 5.23 2.58 -5.10
C LEU A 81 4.94 3.25 -3.76
N HIS A 82 3.68 3.19 -3.34
CA HIS A 82 3.24 3.78 -2.07
C HIS A 82 3.66 2.93 -0.86
N GLY A 83 3.66 3.55 0.32
CA GLY A 83 3.83 2.87 1.61
C GLY A 83 2.50 2.34 2.16
N PHE A 84 2.22 2.48 3.44
CA PHE A 84 0.86 2.25 3.94
C PHE A 84 -0.10 3.32 3.39
N GLY A 85 -1.20 2.88 2.77
CA GLY A 85 -2.15 3.76 2.07
C GLY A 85 -2.48 3.26 0.66
N GLY A 86 -2.49 4.17 -0.30
CA GLY A 86 -2.75 3.88 -1.71
C GLY A 86 -2.07 4.89 -2.64
N GLY A 87 -2.09 4.62 -3.93
CA GLY A 87 -1.46 5.41 -4.99
C GLY A 87 -1.98 6.85 -5.06
N GLY A 88 -3.19 7.12 -4.53
CA GLY A 88 -3.75 8.47 -4.43
C GLY A 88 -2.95 9.41 -3.51
N LEU A 89 -2.15 8.89 -2.58
CA LEU A 89 -1.33 9.72 -1.69
C LEU A 89 -0.16 10.43 -2.39
N TRP A 90 0.08 10.14 -3.67
CA TRP A 90 1.04 10.87 -4.50
C TRP A 90 0.46 12.14 -5.12
N ALA A 91 -0.79 12.51 -4.81
CA ALA A 91 -1.50 13.60 -5.48
C ALA A 91 -0.77 14.95 -5.47
N LEU A 92 -0.11 15.30 -4.35
CA LEU A 92 0.69 16.52 -4.23
C LEU A 92 1.96 16.50 -5.09
N ASN A 93 2.45 15.32 -5.48
CA ASN A 93 3.68 15.17 -6.26
C ASN A 93 3.42 15.08 -7.76
N PHE A 94 2.20 14.70 -8.16
CA PHE A 94 1.88 14.39 -9.54
C PHE A 94 2.14 15.53 -10.52
N GLY A 95 1.73 16.77 -10.19
CA GLY A 95 1.90 17.93 -11.08
C GLY A 95 3.35 18.13 -11.52
N ASP A 96 4.27 18.12 -10.55
CA ASP A 96 5.70 18.32 -10.81
C ASP A 96 6.32 17.11 -11.52
N LEU A 97 5.99 15.89 -11.08
CA LEU A 97 6.60 14.67 -11.59
C LEU A 97 6.18 14.33 -13.03
N CYS A 98 4.95 14.65 -13.42
CA CYS A 98 4.40 14.30 -14.74
C CYS A 98 4.68 15.34 -15.84
N THR A 99 5.41 16.42 -15.51
CA THR A 99 5.72 17.50 -16.46
C THR A 99 6.57 16.99 -17.64
N ASN A 100 7.55 16.12 -17.37
CA ASN A 100 8.60 15.76 -18.35
C ASN A 100 8.57 14.32 -18.84
N ARG A 101 7.85 13.43 -18.15
CA ARG A 101 7.80 12.00 -18.44
C ARG A 101 6.46 11.41 -17.99
N PRO A 102 6.05 10.25 -18.55
CA PRO A 102 4.89 9.54 -18.03
C PRO A 102 5.14 9.11 -16.58
N VAL A 103 4.13 9.28 -15.74
CA VAL A 103 4.15 8.84 -14.34
C VAL A 103 3.06 7.80 -14.15
N TYR A 104 3.41 6.72 -13.47
CA TYR A 104 2.51 5.67 -13.06
C TYR A 104 2.52 5.58 -11.54
N ALA A 105 1.34 5.55 -10.93
CA ALA A 105 1.17 5.20 -9.53
C ALA A 105 0.08 4.14 -9.47
N PHE A 106 0.21 3.16 -8.61
CA PHE A 106 -0.80 2.11 -8.49
C PHE A 106 -0.93 1.66 -7.05
N ASP A 107 -2.10 1.10 -6.72
CA ASP A 107 -2.31 0.46 -5.44
C ASP A 107 -1.61 -0.91 -5.46
N LEU A 108 -0.68 -1.15 -4.53
CA LEU A 108 -0.02 -2.46 -4.36
C LEU A 108 -1.09 -3.56 -4.18
N LEU A 109 -0.77 -4.79 -4.59
CA LEU A 109 -1.65 -5.95 -4.35
C LEU A 109 -2.01 -6.02 -2.86
N GLY A 110 -3.28 -6.20 -2.51
CA GLY A 110 -3.72 -6.16 -1.10
C GLY A 110 -4.04 -4.76 -0.56
N PHE A 111 -3.81 -3.69 -1.32
CA PHE A 111 -4.04 -2.30 -0.90
C PHE A 111 -5.09 -1.59 -1.76
N GLY A 112 -5.64 -0.52 -1.18
CA GLY A 112 -6.53 0.41 -1.88
C GLY A 112 -7.65 -0.30 -2.64
N ARG A 113 -7.69 -0.07 -3.95
CA ARG A 113 -8.69 -0.62 -4.89
C ARG A 113 -8.16 -1.78 -5.73
N SER A 114 -6.94 -2.25 -5.47
CA SER A 114 -6.38 -3.47 -6.05
C SER A 114 -7.01 -4.72 -5.43
N SER A 115 -6.88 -5.85 -6.13
CA SER A 115 -7.30 -7.15 -5.60
C SER A 115 -6.62 -7.44 -4.27
N ARG A 116 -7.34 -8.13 -3.38
CA ARG A 116 -6.87 -8.54 -2.06
C ARG A 116 -6.90 -10.06 -1.95
N PRO A 117 -6.00 -10.79 -2.64
CA PRO A 117 -5.93 -12.24 -2.52
C PRO A 117 -5.49 -12.62 -1.11
N ARG A 118 -5.66 -13.90 -0.76
CA ARG A 118 -4.97 -14.45 0.41
C ARG A 118 -3.49 -14.60 0.05
N PHE A 119 -2.63 -13.89 0.77
CA PHE A 119 -1.20 -14.09 0.67
C PHE A 119 -0.79 -15.38 1.40
N ASP A 120 0.43 -15.82 1.12
CA ASP A 120 1.06 -16.91 1.87
C ASP A 120 1.31 -16.51 3.33
N THR A 121 1.60 -17.50 4.18
CA THR A 121 2.05 -17.28 5.55
C THR A 121 3.55 -17.13 5.68
N ASP A 122 4.33 -17.63 4.71
CA ASP A 122 5.77 -17.44 4.70
C ASP A 122 6.16 -16.05 4.19
N ALA A 123 7.08 -15.39 4.91
CA ALA A 123 7.45 -14.01 4.65
C ALA A 123 8.16 -13.80 3.30
N GLU A 124 8.98 -14.77 2.87
CA GLU A 124 9.69 -14.71 1.59
C GLU A 124 8.73 -14.94 0.43
N GLU A 125 7.78 -15.86 0.60
CA GLU A 125 6.71 -16.08 -0.38
C GLU A 125 5.80 -14.85 -0.51
N VAL A 126 5.47 -14.17 0.59
CA VAL A 126 4.72 -12.91 0.53
C VAL A 126 5.51 -11.82 -0.21
N GLU A 127 6.80 -11.65 0.09
CA GLU A 127 7.65 -10.70 -0.65
C GLU A 127 7.67 -11.02 -2.15
N ASN A 128 7.84 -12.29 -2.51
CA ASN A 128 7.79 -12.75 -3.89
C ASN A 128 6.43 -12.46 -4.54
N GLN A 129 5.31 -12.70 -3.86
CA GLN A 129 3.97 -12.37 -4.36
C GLN A 129 3.83 -10.88 -4.68
N PHE A 130 4.35 -9.99 -3.83
CA PHE A 130 4.38 -8.56 -4.13
C PHE A 130 5.26 -8.24 -5.34
N VAL A 131 6.50 -8.74 -5.37
CA VAL A 131 7.46 -8.46 -6.44
C VAL A 131 6.97 -8.96 -7.80
N GLU A 132 6.43 -10.18 -7.86
CA GLU A 132 5.84 -10.74 -9.09
C GLU A 132 4.63 -9.92 -9.54
N SER A 133 3.77 -9.45 -8.61
CA SER A 133 2.64 -8.61 -8.98
C SER A 133 3.06 -7.30 -9.66
N ILE A 134 4.20 -6.73 -9.25
CA ILE A 134 4.79 -5.53 -9.87
C ILE A 134 5.33 -5.87 -11.27
N GLU A 135 5.97 -7.02 -11.44
CA GLU A 135 6.48 -7.47 -12.74
C GLU A 135 5.36 -7.76 -13.74
N GLU A 136 4.32 -8.48 -13.30
CA GLU A 136 3.16 -8.77 -14.13
C GLU A 136 2.43 -7.49 -14.53
N TRP A 137 2.27 -6.55 -13.61
CA TRP A 137 1.72 -5.23 -13.89
C TRP A 137 2.56 -4.46 -14.92
N ARG A 138 3.90 -4.45 -14.78
CA ARG A 138 4.81 -3.81 -15.73
C ARG A 138 4.68 -4.42 -17.12
N CYS A 139 4.65 -5.75 -17.20
CA CYS A 139 4.48 -6.51 -18.43
C CYS A 139 3.13 -6.21 -19.10
N ALA A 140 2.04 -6.21 -18.33
CA ALA A 140 0.69 -5.92 -18.83
C ALA A 140 0.56 -4.50 -19.42
N LEU A 141 1.34 -3.54 -18.91
CA LEU A 141 1.42 -2.19 -19.45
C LEU A 141 2.45 -2.01 -20.58
N GLY A 142 3.22 -3.06 -20.91
CA GLY A 142 4.24 -3.03 -21.95
C GLY A 142 5.43 -2.12 -21.64
N LEU A 143 5.75 -1.89 -20.36
CA LEU A 143 6.79 -0.94 -19.97
C LEU A 143 8.17 -1.63 -19.94
N ASP A 144 8.97 -1.53 -20.99
CA ASP A 144 10.27 -2.24 -21.07
C ASP A 144 11.23 -1.93 -19.90
N LYS A 145 11.43 -0.64 -19.61
CA LYS A 145 12.31 -0.16 -18.53
C LYS A 145 11.64 0.99 -17.78
N VAL A 146 11.85 1.07 -16.46
CA VAL A 146 11.20 2.08 -15.59
C VAL A 146 12.21 2.76 -14.65
N ILE A 147 11.89 3.97 -14.20
CA ILE A 147 12.47 4.54 -12.98
C ILE A 147 11.53 4.17 -11.85
N LEU A 148 12.04 3.54 -10.80
CA LEU A 148 11.22 3.08 -9.68
C LEU A 148 11.47 3.95 -8.46
N LEU A 149 10.41 4.56 -7.94
CA LEU A 149 10.43 5.33 -6.71
C LEU A 149 9.55 4.64 -5.68
N GLY A 150 10.11 4.31 -4.53
CA GLY A 150 9.38 3.67 -3.44
C GLY A 150 9.44 4.47 -2.15
N HIS A 151 8.30 4.60 -1.47
CA HIS A 151 8.21 5.20 -0.15
C HIS A 151 7.82 4.16 0.92
N ASN A 152 8.54 4.12 2.05
CA ASN A 152 8.28 3.19 3.15
C ASN A 152 8.24 1.72 2.66
N LEU A 153 7.11 1.01 2.78
CA LEU A 153 6.92 -0.35 2.24
C LEU A 153 7.20 -0.40 0.73
N GLY A 154 6.78 0.61 -0.02
CA GLY A 154 7.07 0.70 -1.45
C GLY A 154 8.57 0.83 -1.73
N GLY A 155 9.35 1.40 -0.80
CA GLY A 155 10.81 1.47 -0.88
C GLY A 155 11.47 0.10 -0.71
N PHE A 156 11.01 -0.68 0.26
CA PHE A 156 11.43 -2.08 0.44
C PHE A 156 11.16 -2.90 -0.82
N LEU A 157 9.92 -2.88 -1.32
CA LEU A 157 9.52 -3.62 -2.51
C LEU A 157 10.23 -3.13 -3.78
N ALA A 158 10.51 -1.82 -3.89
CA ALA A 158 11.26 -1.28 -5.01
C ALA A 158 12.70 -1.81 -5.04
N ALA A 159 13.33 -1.96 -3.87
CA ALA A 159 14.65 -2.55 -3.77
C ALA A 159 14.64 -4.05 -4.10
N ALA A 160 13.72 -4.82 -3.51
CA ALA A 160 13.54 -6.25 -3.81
C ALA A 160 13.29 -6.50 -5.30
N TYR A 161 12.38 -5.72 -5.91
CA TYR A 161 12.12 -5.78 -7.34
C TYR A 161 13.37 -5.45 -8.18
N SER A 162 14.14 -4.44 -7.79
CA SER A 162 15.37 -4.06 -8.51
C SER A 162 16.46 -5.12 -8.42
N LEU A 163 16.52 -5.87 -7.32
CA LEU A 163 17.44 -7.00 -7.16
C LEU A 163 17.03 -8.19 -8.03
N LYS A 164 15.73 -8.48 -8.13
CA LYS A 164 15.20 -9.58 -8.94
C LYS A 164 15.20 -9.28 -10.44
N TYR A 165 14.91 -8.04 -10.84
CA TYR A 165 14.80 -7.60 -12.24
C TYR A 165 15.69 -6.38 -12.56
N PRO A 166 17.01 -6.45 -12.37
CA PRO A 166 17.90 -5.29 -12.51
C PRO A 166 17.91 -4.68 -13.92
N SER A 167 17.66 -5.49 -14.96
CA SER A 167 17.59 -5.01 -16.35
C SER A 167 16.35 -4.14 -16.62
N ARG A 168 15.31 -4.24 -15.79
CA ARG A 168 14.03 -3.51 -15.93
C ARG A 168 14.02 -2.16 -15.22
N VAL A 169 14.99 -1.93 -14.33
CA VAL A 169 15.08 -0.69 -13.56
C VAL A 169 16.22 0.17 -14.10
N SER A 170 15.91 1.39 -14.53
CA SER A 170 16.91 2.37 -14.95
C SER A 170 17.51 3.11 -13.76
N HIS A 171 16.69 3.46 -12.78
CA HIS A 171 17.09 4.17 -11.57
C HIS A 171 16.15 3.75 -10.44
N LEU A 172 16.70 3.64 -9.23
CA LEU A 172 15.96 3.36 -8.00
C LEU A 172 16.03 4.60 -7.09
N ILE A 173 14.87 5.07 -6.62
CA ILE A 173 14.73 6.19 -5.71
C ILE A 173 14.03 5.68 -4.45
N LEU A 174 14.70 5.79 -3.30
CA LEU A 174 14.16 5.35 -2.02
C LEU A 174 13.85 6.55 -1.14
N VAL A 175 12.61 6.65 -0.68
CA VAL A 175 12.16 7.72 0.21
C VAL A 175 11.74 7.08 1.52
N GLU A 176 12.53 7.28 2.58
CA GLU A 176 12.28 6.68 3.90
C GLU A 176 11.93 5.17 3.81
N PRO A 177 12.77 4.34 3.15
CA PRO A 177 12.42 2.96 2.88
C PRO A 177 12.41 2.13 4.16
N TRP A 178 11.45 1.21 4.25
CA TRP A 178 11.45 0.20 5.31
C TRP A 178 12.49 -0.89 5.01
N GLY A 179 13.05 -1.51 6.05
CA GLY A 179 13.96 -2.65 5.92
C GLY A 179 15.45 -2.27 5.78
N PHE A 180 15.79 -0.98 5.92
CA PHE A 180 17.18 -0.50 5.83
C PHE A 180 17.64 0.05 7.19
N PRO A 181 17.93 -0.81 8.18
CA PRO A 181 18.52 -0.35 9.42
C PRO A 181 19.90 0.27 9.14
N GLU A 182 20.26 1.28 9.93
CA GLU A 182 21.63 1.79 9.96
C GLU A 182 22.57 0.62 10.25
N ARG A 183 23.68 0.55 9.50
CA ARG A 183 24.66 -0.54 9.66
C ARG A 183 25.10 -0.54 11.13
N PRO A 184 24.81 -1.60 11.91
CA PRO A 184 25.18 -1.61 13.31
C PRO A 184 26.69 -1.48 13.41
N ASP A 185 27.16 -0.62 14.30
CA ASP A 185 28.57 -0.52 14.62
C ASP A 185 29.03 -1.90 15.12
N LEU A 186 30.26 -2.33 14.82
CA LEU A 186 30.71 -3.71 15.10
C LEU A 186 30.55 -4.08 16.60
N ALA A 187 30.52 -3.09 17.49
CA ALA A 187 30.29 -3.23 18.92
C ALA A 187 28.84 -3.59 19.34
N ASP A 188 27.84 -3.33 18.48
CA ASP A 188 26.42 -3.57 18.80
C ASP A 188 25.90 -4.94 18.30
N GLN A 189 26.66 -5.66 17.47
CA GLN A 189 26.29 -7.01 17.02
C GLN A 189 26.29 -8.06 18.16
N GLU A 190 27.00 -7.81 19.25
CA GLU A 190 27.19 -8.78 20.34
C GLU A 190 26.25 -8.59 21.54
N ARG A 191 25.33 -7.62 21.52
CA ARG A 191 24.41 -7.41 22.64
C ARG A 191 23.11 -8.18 22.41
N PRO A 192 22.92 -9.37 23.04
CA PRO A 192 21.66 -10.09 22.91
C PRO A 192 20.54 -9.22 23.47
N ILE A 193 19.48 -9.02 22.67
CA ILE A 193 18.29 -8.29 23.10
C ILE A 193 17.78 -8.97 24.38
N PRO A 194 17.70 -8.25 25.52
CA PRO A 194 17.25 -8.80 26.78
C PRO A 194 15.92 -9.55 26.64
N VAL A 195 15.82 -10.71 27.28
CA VAL A 195 14.64 -11.61 27.18
C VAL A 195 13.34 -10.88 27.52
N TRP A 196 13.36 -9.93 28.46
CA TRP A 196 12.20 -9.13 28.82
C TRP A 196 11.77 -8.16 27.72
N ILE A 197 12.69 -7.61 26.92
CA ILE A 197 12.36 -6.80 25.73
C ILE A 197 11.74 -7.68 24.65
N ARG A 198 12.27 -8.90 24.44
CA ARG A 198 11.68 -9.87 23.52
C ARG A 198 10.29 -10.31 23.97
N ALA A 199 10.10 -10.53 25.27
CA ALA A 199 8.81 -10.87 25.86
C ALA A 199 7.81 -9.71 25.81
N LEU A 200 8.26 -8.47 26.05
CA LEU A 200 7.44 -7.27 25.91
C LEU A 200 7.05 -7.04 24.44
N GLY A 201 8.00 -7.18 23.51
CA GLY A 201 7.72 -7.19 22.08
C GLY A 201 6.69 -8.26 21.72
N ALA A 202 6.88 -9.50 22.19
CA ALA A 202 5.95 -10.62 22.00
C ALA A 202 4.56 -10.35 22.62
N ALA A 203 4.48 -9.69 23.77
CA ALA A 203 3.22 -9.34 24.43
C ALA A 203 2.51 -8.12 23.81
N LEU A 204 3.27 -7.21 23.17
CA LEU A 204 2.75 -6.07 22.43
C LEU A 204 2.46 -6.41 20.95
N THR A 205 2.91 -7.55 20.44
CA THR A 205 2.57 -8.07 19.10
C THR A 205 1.08 -8.05 18.75
N PRO A 206 0.13 -8.38 19.65
CA PRO A 206 -1.30 -8.22 19.36
C PRO A 206 -1.76 -6.74 19.32
N PHE A 207 -0.98 -5.80 19.87
CA PHE A 207 -1.26 -4.37 19.85
C PHE A 207 -0.70 -3.72 18.58
N ASN A 208 -1.28 -4.14 17.45
CA ASN A 208 -1.09 -3.47 16.19
C ASN A 208 -1.70 -2.04 16.27
N PRO A 209 -0.97 -0.97 15.96
CA PRO A 209 -1.51 0.41 16.03
C PRO A 209 -2.69 0.63 15.07
N LEU A 210 -2.71 -0.04 13.91
CA LEU A 210 -3.87 -0.13 13.01
C LEU A 210 -4.97 -1.06 13.57
N ALA A 211 -4.66 -2.04 14.42
CA ALA A 211 -5.66 -2.83 15.14
C ALA A 211 -6.38 -1.99 16.18
N GLY A 212 -5.70 -1.08 16.90
CA GLY A 212 -6.36 -0.09 17.76
C GLY A 212 -7.36 0.77 16.99
N LEU A 213 -6.99 1.14 15.77
CA LEU A 213 -7.78 1.91 14.80
C LEU A 213 -9.04 1.16 14.30
N ARG A 214 -8.99 -0.17 14.27
CA ARG A 214 -10.12 -1.05 13.91
C ARG A 214 -10.96 -1.45 15.13
N ILE A 215 -10.33 -1.67 16.30
CA ILE A 215 -11.00 -1.88 17.59
C ILE A 215 -11.84 -0.66 17.96
N ALA A 216 -11.38 0.54 17.61
CA ALA A 216 -12.13 1.77 17.76
C ALA A 216 -13.43 1.81 16.93
N GLY A 217 -13.62 0.89 15.97
CA GLY A 217 -14.87 0.72 15.22
C GLY A 217 -15.30 2.02 14.53
N PRO A 218 -16.52 2.53 14.77
CA PRO A 218 -17.03 3.77 14.16
C PRO A 218 -16.22 5.01 14.56
N PHE A 219 -15.46 4.94 15.67
CA PHE A 219 -14.60 6.02 16.13
C PHE A 219 -13.20 5.94 15.53
N GLY A 220 -12.87 4.91 14.74
CA GLY A 220 -11.56 4.75 14.12
C GLY A 220 -11.17 5.93 13.22
N LEU A 221 -12.11 6.45 12.45
CA LEU A 221 -11.88 7.65 11.63
C LEU A 221 -11.57 8.87 12.51
N SER A 222 -12.36 9.09 13.56
CA SER A 222 -12.13 10.17 14.54
C SER A 222 -10.78 10.02 15.26
N LEU A 223 -10.35 8.78 15.51
CA LEU A 223 -9.05 8.49 16.11
C LEU A 223 -7.89 8.86 15.18
N VAL A 224 -7.97 8.56 13.88
CA VAL A 224 -6.94 9.00 12.91
C VAL A 224 -6.87 10.52 12.85
N GLN A 225 -8.02 11.18 12.77
CA GLN A 225 -8.12 12.64 12.75
C GLN A 225 -7.44 13.28 13.97
N ARG A 226 -7.61 12.67 15.16
CA ARG A 226 -7.06 13.16 16.43
C ARG A 226 -5.59 12.83 16.63
N LEU A 227 -5.13 11.65 16.19
CA LEU A 227 -3.74 11.21 16.34
C LEU A 227 -2.81 11.76 15.26
N ARG A 228 -3.34 12.09 14.07
CA ARG A 228 -2.55 12.53 12.91
C ARG A 228 -3.10 13.79 12.23
N PRO A 229 -3.23 14.92 12.97
CA PRO A 229 -3.66 16.19 12.37
C PRO A 229 -2.67 16.73 11.31
N ASP A 230 -1.43 16.21 11.32
CA ASP A 230 -0.40 16.52 10.34
C ASP A 230 -0.79 16.14 8.91
N PHE A 231 -1.56 15.06 8.70
CA PHE A 231 -2.06 14.71 7.37
C PHE A 231 -3.04 15.75 6.84
N LYS A 232 -4.01 16.16 7.67
CA LYS A 232 -4.95 17.21 7.29
C LYS A 232 -4.23 18.52 6.96
N ARG A 233 -3.23 18.89 7.77
CA ARG A 233 -2.38 20.06 7.52
C ARG A 233 -1.55 19.95 6.23
N LYS A 234 -1.03 18.77 5.91
CA LYS A 234 -0.21 18.55 4.69
C LYS A 234 -1.05 18.72 3.42
N TYR A 235 -2.31 18.29 3.44
CA TYR A 235 -3.21 18.34 2.31
C TYR A 235 -4.21 19.50 2.36
N SER A 236 -4.03 20.45 3.27
CA SER A 236 -4.95 21.58 3.45
C SER A 236 -5.06 22.48 2.22
N SER A 237 -4.05 22.46 1.35
CA SER A 237 -4.07 23.18 0.06
C SER A 237 -4.93 22.49 -1.00
N MET A 238 -5.31 21.22 -0.80
CA MET A 238 -6.19 20.47 -1.71
C MET A 238 -7.60 20.32 -1.15
N PHE A 239 -7.74 20.08 0.15
CA PHE A 239 -9.03 19.84 0.82
C PHE A 239 -9.07 20.51 2.20
N GLU A 240 -10.21 21.09 2.55
CA GLU A 240 -10.49 21.59 3.91
C GLU A 240 -11.20 20.54 4.79
N ASP A 241 -11.72 19.46 4.17
CA ASP A 241 -12.46 18.38 4.81
C ASP A 241 -11.55 17.20 5.23
N ASP A 242 -12.17 16.08 5.63
CA ASP A 242 -11.45 14.90 6.14
C ASP A 242 -11.11 13.86 5.06
N THR A 243 -11.22 14.22 3.77
CA THR A 243 -11.07 13.32 2.60
C THR A 243 -9.81 12.46 2.66
N VAL A 244 -8.66 13.04 2.99
CA VAL A 244 -7.39 12.28 3.00
C VAL A 244 -7.36 11.26 4.13
N THR A 245 -7.95 11.60 5.28
CA THR A 245 -8.07 10.70 6.42
C THR A 245 -9.03 9.56 6.12
N GLU A 246 -10.14 9.84 5.44
CA GLU A 246 -11.09 8.82 4.94
C GLU A 246 -10.43 7.88 3.93
N TYR A 247 -9.67 8.42 2.98
CA TYR A 247 -8.92 7.63 2.00
C TYR A 247 -7.92 6.68 2.70
N ILE A 248 -7.09 7.22 3.60
CA ILE A 248 -6.12 6.41 4.36
C ILE A 248 -6.83 5.33 5.19
N TYR A 249 -7.94 5.68 5.85
CA TYR A 249 -8.71 4.73 6.64
C TYR A 249 -9.22 3.57 5.78
N HIS A 250 -9.94 3.87 4.70
CA HIS A 250 -10.56 2.85 3.85
C HIS A 250 -9.54 2.03 3.05
N CYS A 251 -8.37 2.58 2.69
CA CYS A 251 -7.29 1.79 2.08
C CYS A 251 -6.81 0.66 3.01
N ASN A 252 -6.73 0.93 4.32
CA ASN A 252 -6.03 0.08 5.29
C ASN A 252 -6.94 -0.85 6.10
N VAL A 253 -8.27 -0.66 6.10
CA VAL A 253 -9.22 -1.41 6.96
C VAL A 253 -10.00 -2.50 6.21
N GLN A 254 -9.88 -2.61 4.89
CA GLN A 254 -10.54 -3.63 4.06
C GLN A 254 -10.01 -5.08 4.22
N THR A 255 -10.90 -6.03 3.94
CA THR A 255 -10.69 -7.49 3.95
C THR A 255 -10.62 -8.11 2.54
N PRO A 256 -9.92 -9.24 2.31
CA PRO A 256 -8.92 -9.85 3.18
C PRO A 256 -7.85 -8.84 3.58
N ARG A 257 -7.36 -9.02 4.81
CA ARG A 257 -6.34 -8.14 5.37
C ARG A 257 -5.14 -8.18 4.41
N PRO A 258 -4.52 -7.05 4.02
CA PRO A 258 -3.13 -7.12 3.61
C PRO A 258 -2.43 -7.79 4.79
N PHE A 259 -1.66 -8.84 4.55
CA PHE A 259 -0.96 -9.54 5.62
C PHE A 259 -0.31 -8.49 6.54
N LEU A 260 -0.90 -8.32 7.72
CA LEU A 260 -0.66 -7.14 8.54
C LEU A 260 0.64 -7.35 9.25
N GLU A 261 1.53 -6.35 9.15
CA GLU A 261 2.57 -5.89 10.07
C GLU A 261 3.30 -6.91 10.97
N GLN A 262 2.64 -7.89 11.59
CA GLN A 262 3.24 -9.06 12.21
C GLN A 262 4.19 -9.79 11.25
N ASP A 263 3.78 -10.06 10.01
CA ASP A 263 4.65 -10.79 9.07
C ASP A 263 5.62 -9.88 8.31
N ILE A 264 5.32 -8.58 8.15
CA ILE A 264 6.29 -7.60 7.64
C ILE A 264 7.33 -7.23 8.72
N MET A 265 6.96 -7.25 10.01
CA MET A 265 7.92 -7.27 11.12
C MET A 265 8.73 -8.58 11.10
N CYS A 266 8.12 -9.74 10.80
CA CYS A 266 8.87 -10.99 10.62
C CYS A 266 9.85 -10.92 9.45
N MET A 267 9.51 -10.26 8.33
CA MET A 267 10.47 -9.98 7.23
C MET A 267 11.70 -9.23 7.77
N GLN A 268 11.51 -8.23 8.65
CA GLN A 268 12.61 -7.50 9.27
C GLN A 268 13.39 -8.32 10.33
N ILE A 269 12.74 -9.25 11.03
CA ILE A 269 13.37 -10.13 12.02
C ILE A 269 14.21 -11.21 11.32
N ASN A 270 13.73 -11.81 10.23
CA ASN A 270 14.45 -12.84 9.48
C ASN A 270 15.70 -12.30 8.75
N GLN A 271 15.72 -11.00 8.39
CA GLN A 271 16.94 -10.35 7.88
C GLN A 271 18.06 -10.27 8.92
N LYS A 272 17.75 -10.16 10.21
CA LYS A 272 18.77 -10.21 11.28
C LYS A 272 19.34 -11.61 11.49
N THR A 273 18.68 -12.66 11.04
CA THR A 273 19.12 -14.05 11.23
C THR A 273 19.83 -14.65 10.02
N SER A 274 19.65 -14.07 8.81
CA SER A 274 20.23 -14.59 7.55
C SER A 274 21.66 -14.07 7.26
N THR A 275 22.23 -13.21 8.11
CA THR A 275 23.63 -12.76 8.02
C THR A 275 24.58 -13.63 8.85
N LYS A 276 24.56 -14.95 8.60
CA LYS A 276 25.58 -15.90 9.06
C LYS A 276 26.13 -16.70 7.90
#